data_AF-A0A258L605-F1
#
_entry.id   AF-A0A258L605-F1
#
_cell.length_a   1.000
_cell.length_b   1.000
_cell.length_c   1.000
_cell.angle_alpha   90.00
_cell.angle_beta   90.00
_cell.angle_gamma   90.00
#
_symmetry.space_group_name_H-M   'P 1'
#
loop_
_entity.id
_entity.type
_entity.pdbx_description
1 polymer ?
#
loop_
_entity_poly.entity_id
_entity_poly.type
_entity_poly.pdbx_seq_one_letter_code
_entity_poly.pdbx_strand_id
1 'polypeptide(L)'
;MLSGSCKVTRERNESTEPRMRNGTPSRLLTGLMMACATAVLAGCASSIDSTAAINSDPPDKMYGQADAMMSAGKFEAAAAKFEELDRSHPYSPEARRAMVLAAYAYYKAGKFPEAIASAERYTVMHPGTKDAPFAHHIIGSAYFDDMKGANRDQGATRKALDQFKIIKTRYPDSTYAEQADNRIRICEDTLAAQEMEVGRYYLKRKNYVGAINRFKTVVSDYQTTNHVEEALARLTESYMALGVKEEAQTAAAVLGYNFPQSKWYKDSYALLQSDGLAPREDSGSWISKAWKALPVVGSSG
;
A
#
# COMPACT_ATOMS: atom_id res chain seq x y z
N MET A 1 -8.06 -10.21 73.77
CA MET A 1 -7.80 -11.64 73.55
C MET A 1 -7.38 -11.83 72.10
N LEU A 2 -6.09 -12.19 71.89
CA LEU A 2 -5.48 -12.96 70.77
C LEU A 2 -5.88 -12.53 69.33
N SER A 3 -5.09 -11.74 68.58
CA SER A 3 -3.82 -12.09 67.90
C SER A 3 -3.76 -13.50 67.31
N GLY A 4 -3.87 -13.61 65.99
CA GLY A 4 -3.72 -14.85 65.22
C GLY A 4 -3.20 -14.57 63.82
N SER A 5 -1.88 -14.66 63.67
CA SER A 5 -1.11 -14.34 62.47
C SER A 5 -1.27 -15.34 61.32
N CYS A 6 -1.12 -14.77 60.12
CA CYS A 6 -0.83 -15.37 58.84
C CYS A 6 0.29 -16.44 58.87
N LYS A 7 0.07 -17.57 58.18
CA LYS A 7 1.16 -18.41 57.62
C LYS A 7 0.71 -19.05 56.31
N VAL A 8 1.20 -18.47 55.22
CA VAL A 8 1.27 -19.06 53.87
C VAL A 8 2.36 -20.13 53.89
N THR A 9 2.00 -21.38 53.59
CA THR A 9 2.95 -22.49 53.40
C THR A 9 3.58 -22.40 52.01
N ARG A 10 4.90 -22.26 51.99
CA ARG A 10 5.77 -22.18 50.81
C ARG A 10 6.23 -23.60 50.47
N GLU A 11 5.71 -24.19 49.40
CA GLU A 11 6.23 -25.45 48.86
C GLU A 11 7.61 -25.20 48.22
N ARG A 12 8.57 -26.03 48.62
CA ARG A 12 9.98 -25.98 48.24
C ARG A 12 10.18 -27.11 47.23
N ASN A 13 10.34 -26.77 45.96
CA ASN A 13 10.59 -27.74 44.90
C ASN A 13 12.11 -28.02 44.84
N GLU A 14 12.51 -29.18 45.36
CA GLU A 14 13.90 -29.67 45.35
C GLU A 14 14.20 -30.32 43.99
N SER A 15 15.01 -29.65 43.16
CA SER A 15 15.56 -30.22 41.94
C SER A 15 16.80 -31.05 42.27
N THR A 16 16.68 -32.37 42.21
CA THR A 16 17.80 -33.32 42.30
C THR A 16 18.70 -33.23 41.06
N GLU A 17 19.95 -32.80 41.25
CA GLU A 17 21.00 -32.86 40.22
C GLU A 17 21.58 -34.29 40.07
N PRO A 18 21.90 -34.76 38.85
CA PRO A 18 22.57 -36.04 38.66
C PRO A 18 24.09 -35.90 38.86
N ARG A 19 24.64 -36.84 39.65
CA ARG A 19 26.08 -37.05 39.89
C ARG A 19 26.79 -37.46 38.58
N MET A 20 27.65 -36.60 38.04
CA MET A 20 28.58 -36.99 36.97
C MET A 20 29.72 -37.85 37.53
N ARG A 21 29.97 -38.97 36.84
CA ARG A 21 30.95 -40.00 37.17
C ARG A 21 32.22 -39.71 36.37
N ASN A 22 33.32 -39.38 37.05
CA ASN A 22 34.62 -39.10 36.43
C ASN A 22 35.22 -40.38 35.84
N GLY A 23 35.18 -40.51 34.51
CA GLY A 23 35.98 -41.45 33.74
C GLY A 23 37.21 -40.75 33.17
N THR A 24 38.39 -41.31 33.43
CA THR A 24 39.69 -40.83 32.92
C THR A 24 39.75 -40.88 31.38
N PRO A 25 40.26 -39.85 30.69
CA PRO A 25 40.34 -39.87 29.23
C PRO A 25 41.50 -40.73 28.74
N SER A 26 41.17 -41.71 27.89
CA SER A 26 42.10 -42.48 27.08
C SER A 26 42.81 -41.58 26.06
N ARG A 27 44.14 -41.53 26.12
CA ARG A 27 45.02 -40.62 25.37
C ARG A 27 45.13 -40.88 23.86
N LEU A 28 44.25 -41.70 23.28
CA LEU A 28 44.32 -42.12 21.86
C LEU A 28 43.22 -41.51 20.98
N LEU A 29 42.23 -40.81 21.54
CA LEU A 29 41.13 -40.19 20.77
C LEU A 29 41.32 -38.68 20.49
N THR A 30 42.26 -38.02 21.15
CA THR A 30 42.54 -36.59 20.97
C THR A 30 43.28 -36.25 19.67
N GLY A 31 43.87 -37.23 18.99
CA GLY A 31 44.58 -37.00 17.72
C GLY A 31 43.66 -36.85 16.50
N LEU A 32 42.52 -37.54 16.48
CA LEU A 32 41.64 -37.58 15.30
C LEU A 32 40.65 -36.40 15.26
N MET A 33 40.31 -35.83 16.42
CA MET A 33 39.41 -34.68 16.52
C MET A 33 40.10 -33.35 16.14
N MET A 34 41.43 -33.29 16.21
CA MET A 34 42.21 -32.10 15.84
C MET A 34 42.51 -32.02 14.33
N ALA A 35 42.41 -33.13 13.60
CA ALA A 35 42.59 -33.18 12.14
C ALA A 35 41.31 -32.81 11.36
N CYS A 36 40.11 -33.03 11.93
CA CYS A 36 38.86 -32.57 11.32
C CYS A 36 38.60 -31.07 11.54
N ALA A 37 39.13 -30.47 12.62
CA ALA A 37 38.99 -29.04 12.87
C ALA A 37 39.80 -28.18 11.88
N THR A 38 40.89 -28.70 11.32
CA THR A 38 41.70 -28.00 10.31
C THR A 38 41.11 -28.05 8.90
N ALA A 39 40.21 -29.00 8.60
CA ALA A 39 39.57 -29.10 7.29
C ALA A 39 38.39 -28.13 7.10
N VAL A 40 37.80 -27.60 8.19
CA VAL A 40 36.70 -26.62 8.12
C VAL A 40 37.21 -25.19 7.87
N LEU A 41 38.50 -24.93 8.07
CA LEU A 41 39.11 -23.61 7.85
C LEU A 41 39.59 -23.37 6.40
N ALA A 42 39.60 -24.39 5.55
CA ALA A 42 40.02 -24.24 4.15
C ALA A 42 38.89 -23.80 3.18
N GLY A 43 37.67 -23.56 3.68
CA GLY A 43 36.51 -23.20 2.86
C GLY A 43 36.30 -21.69 2.64
N CYS A 44 37.04 -20.81 3.33
CA CYS A 44 36.89 -19.36 3.22
C CYS A 44 38.07 -18.71 2.50
N ALA A 45 38.33 -19.14 1.27
CA ALA A 45 39.19 -18.42 0.35
C ALA A 45 38.50 -18.28 -1.01
N SER A 46 37.26 -17.78 -1.01
CA SER A 46 36.75 -17.08 -2.18
C SER A 46 37.54 -15.77 -2.26
N SER A 47 38.37 -15.62 -3.28
CA SER A 47 39.12 -14.41 -3.58
C SER A 47 38.18 -13.21 -3.61
N ILE A 48 38.16 -12.44 -2.52
CA ILE A 48 37.69 -11.06 -2.55
C ILE A 48 38.78 -10.35 -3.35
N ASP A 49 38.50 -10.06 -4.61
CA ASP A 49 39.40 -9.32 -5.47
C ASP A 49 39.46 -7.87 -4.99
N SER A 50 40.27 -7.64 -3.96
CA SER A 50 40.48 -6.34 -3.33
C SER A 50 41.08 -5.30 -4.28
N THR A 51 41.46 -5.69 -5.51
CA THR A 51 42.00 -4.76 -6.51
C THR A 51 40.92 -4.00 -7.29
N ALA A 52 39.72 -4.58 -7.44
CA ALA A 52 38.57 -3.91 -8.05
C ALA A 52 38.05 -2.72 -7.20
N ALA A 53 38.22 -2.79 -5.88
CA ALA A 53 37.85 -1.71 -4.96
C ALA A 53 38.80 -0.49 -5.03
N ILE A 54 40.00 -0.66 -5.59
CA ILE A 54 41.04 0.40 -5.66
C ILE A 54 40.97 1.16 -6.99
N ASN A 55 40.44 0.53 -8.06
CA ASN A 55 40.26 1.16 -9.37
C ASN A 55 38.83 0.90 -9.89
N SER A 56 37.85 1.60 -9.33
CA SER A 56 36.48 1.53 -9.87
C SER A 56 36.47 2.03 -11.32
N ASP A 57 35.70 1.34 -12.17
CA ASP A 57 35.48 1.79 -13.56
C ASP A 57 34.90 3.22 -13.55
N PRO A 58 35.23 4.07 -14.55
CA PRO A 58 34.65 5.41 -14.62
C PRO A 58 33.10 5.37 -14.61
N PRO A 59 32.43 6.39 -14.03
CA PRO A 59 30.97 6.43 -13.89
C PRO A 59 30.21 6.10 -15.19
N ASP A 60 30.62 6.70 -16.30
CA ASP A 60 30.00 6.50 -17.63
C ASP A 60 30.09 5.04 -18.09
N LYS A 61 31.21 4.38 -17.82
CA LYS A 61 31.43 2.98 -18.20
C LYS A 61 30.54 2.05 -17.37
N MET A 62 30.46 2.28 -16.06
CA MET A 62 29.57 1.50 -15.18
C MET A 62 28.10 1.71 -15.55
N TYR A 63 27.71 2.95 -15.86
CA TYR A 63 26.36 3.28 -16.30
C TYR A 63 26.03 2.54 -17.61
N GLY A 64 26.92 2.61 -18.61
CA GLY A 64 26.73 1.91 -19.88
C GLY A 64 26.64 0.38 -19.74
N GLN A 65 27.41 -0.20 -18.82
CA GLN A 65 27.30 -1.63 -18.49
C GLN A 65 25.93 -1.98 -17.88
N ALA A 66 25.46 -1.20 -16.92
CA ALA A 66 24.16 -1.41 -16.28
C ALA A 66 23.01 -1.22 -17.29
N ASP A 67 23.09 -0.20 -18.15
CA ASP A 67 22.10 0.07 -19.20
C ASP A 67 22.05 -1.04 -20.26
N ALA A 68 23.21 -1.60 -20.64
CA ALA A 68 23.28 -2.76 -21.52
C ALA A 68 22.64 -4.00 -20.89
N MET A 69 22.84 -4.24 -19.58
CA MET A 69 22.17 -5.31 -18.85
C MET A 69 20.65 -5.11 -18.80
N MET A 70 20.20 -3.88 -18.56
CA MET A 70 18.78 -3.52 -18.54
C MET A 70 18.14 -3.75 -19.91
N SER A 71 18.80 -3.34 -20.99
CA SER A 71 18.36 -3.55 -22.38
C SER A 71 18.33 -5.04 -22.76
N ALA A 72 19.21 -5.86 -22.17
CA ALA A 72 19.23 -7.31 -22.35
C ALA A 72 18.19 -8.06 -21.47
N GLY A 73 17.34 -7.35 -20.73
CA GLY A 73 16.35 -7.94 -19.81
C GLY A 73 16.94 -8.52 -18.53
N LYS A 74 18.22 -8.30 -18.25
CA LYS A 74 18.90 -8.75 -17.02
C LYS A 74 18.68 -7.75 -15.90
N PHE A 75 17.42 -7.56 -15.51
CA PHE A 75 17.00 -6.47 -14.64
C PHE A 75 17.64 -6.49 -13.24
N GLU A 76 17.74 -7.65 -12.60
CA GLU A 76 18.38 -7.73 -11.27
C GLU A 76 19.88 -7.40 -11.33
N ALA A 77 20.58 -7.89 -12.36
CA ALA A 77 22.00 -7.60 -12.54
C ALA A 77 22.22 -6.12 -12.87
N ALA A 78 21.34 -5.52 -13.69
CA ALA A 78 21.36 -4.10 -13.99
C ALA A 78 21.15 -3.26 -12.72
N ALA A 79 20.17 -3.61 -11.88
CA ALA A 79 19.90 -2.92 -10.63
C ALA A 79 21.12 -2.94 -9.70
N ALA A 80 21.72 -4.12 -9.50
CA ALA A 80 22.93 -4.26 -8.70
C ALA A 80 24.09 -3.43 -9.26
N LYS A 81 24.24 -3.35 -10.59
CA LYS A 81 25.29 -2.55 -11.22
C LYS A 81 25.06 -1.04 -11.09
N PHE A 82 23.80 -0.59 -11.19
CA PHE A 82 23.45 0.80 -10.91
C PHE A 82 23.68 1.18 -9.44
N GLU A 83 23.38 0.29 -8.49
CA GLU A 83 23.69 0.53 -7.06
C GLU A 83 25.20 0.54 -6.78
N GLU A 84 25.98 -0.29 -7.48
CA GLU A 84 27.44 -0.27 -7.42
C GLU A 84 27.98 1.09 -7.91
N LEU A 85 27.42 1.63 -8.99
CA LEU A 85 27.76 2.97 -9.49
C LEU A 85 27.43 4.04 -8.45
N ASP A 86 26.23 4.04 -7.87
CA ASP A 86 25.83 4.98 -6.81
C ASP A 86 26.78 4.91 -5.60
N ARG A 87 27.17 3.71 -5.17
CA ARG A 87 28.07 3.51 -4.03
C ARG A 87 29.51 3.95 -4.31
N SER A 88 30.00 3.69 -5.51
CA SER A 88 31.39 3.96 -5.88
C SER A 88 31.63 5.42 -6.28
N HIS A 89 30.61 6.09 -6.83
CA HIS A 89 30.71 7.46 -7.30
C HIS A 89 29.54 8.37 -6.86
N PRO A 90 29.25 8.52 -5.55
CA PRO A 90 28.00 9.12 -5.06
C PRO A 90 27.71 10.55 -5.52
N TYR A 91 28.73 11.31 -5.90
CA TYR A 91 28.62 12.71 -6.30
C TYR A 91 28.55 12.91 -7.82
N SER A 92 28.65 11.83 -8.61
CA SER A 92 28.62 11.93 -10.06
C SER A 92 27.18 12.19 -10.57
N PRO A 93 27.01 12.92 -11.69
CA PRO A 93 25.70 13.06 -12.32
C PRO A 93 25.05 11.72 -12.70
N GLU A 94 25.88 10.75 -13.09
CA GLU A 94 25.47 9.39 -13.48
C GLU A 94 24.97 8.61 -12.27
N ALA A 95 25.59 8.73 -11.10
CA ALA A 95 25.14 8.07 -9.86
C ALA A 95 23.71 8.46 -9.49
N ARG A 96 23.38 9.76 -9.62
CA ARG A 96 22.01 10.23 -9.40
C ARG A 96 21.01 9.53 -10.33
N ARG A 97 21.31 9.46 -11.63
CA ARG A 97 20.44 8.73 -12.58
C ARG A 97 20.43 7.23 -12.33
N ALA A 98 21.57 6.65 -12.00
CA ALA A 98 21.72 5.23 -11.70
C ALA A 98 20.78 4.83 -10.57
N MET A 99 20.64 5.67 -9.55
CA MET A 99 19.76 5.39 -8.42
C MET A 99 18.28 5.20 -8.79
N VAL A 100 17.72 6.08 -9.65
CA VAL A 100 16.32 5.92 -10.10
C VAL A 100 16.18 4.77 -11.10
N LEU A 101 17.22 4.50 -11.91
CA LEU A 101 17.24 3.37 -12.83
C LEU A 101 17.40 2.03 -12.12
N ALA A 102 18.10 1.97 -10.99
CA ALA A 102 18.15 0.80 -10.12
C ALA A 102 16.75 0.46 -9.62
N ALA A 103 16.00 1.46 -9.15
CA ALA A 103 14.61 1.28 -8.73
C ALA A 103 13.72 0.76 -9.88
N TYR A 104 13.87 1.33 -11.07
CA TYR A 104 13.14 0.87 -12.26
C TYR A 104 13.50 -0.56 -12.66
N ALA A 105 14.79 -0.91 -12.61
CA ALA A 105 15.26 -2.24 -12.90
C ALA A 105 14.71 -3.25 -11.89
N TYR A 106 14.69 -2.95 -10.58
CA TYR A 106 14.02 -3.79 -9.59
C TYR A 106 12.53 -3.95 -9.87
N TYR A 107 11.84 -2.88 -10.25
CA TYR A 107 10.42 -2.94 -10.62
C TYR A 107 10.20 -3.89 -11.81
N LYS A 108 11.04 -3.80 -12.85
CA LYS A 108 10.99 -4.71 -14.00
C LYS A 108 11.37 -6.14 -13.67
N ALA A 109 12.18 -6.36 -12.64
CA ALA A 109 12.47 -7.69 -12.10
C ALA A 109 11.32 -8.27 -11.25
N GLY A 110 10.26 -7.51 -10.97
CA GLY A 110 9.19 -7.91 -10.04
C GLY A 110 9.60 -7.81 -8.56
N LYS A 111 10.74 -7.18 -8.26
CA LYS A 111 11.24 -6.95 -6.91
C LYS A 111 10.67 -5.64 -6.35
N PHE A 112 9.36 -5.65 -6.08
CA PHE A 112 8.64 -4.46 -5.66
C PHE A 112 9.17 -3.84 -4.36
N PRO A 113 9.50 -4.60 -3.29
CA PRO A 113 10.05 -4.01 -2.06
C PRO A 113 11.35 -3.23 -2.31
N GLU A 114 12.27 -3.79 -3.09
CA GLU A 114 13.55 -3.17 -3.44
C GLU A 114 13.36 -1.95 -4.35
N ALA A 115 12.44 -2.06 -5.32
CA ALA A 115 12.07 -0.95 -6.20
C ALA A 115 11.52 0.24 -5.41
N ILE A 116 10.59 -0.02 -4.49
CA ILE A 116 9.98 0.99 -3.61
C ILE A 116 11.07 1.63 -2.74
N ALA A 117 11.88 0.84 -2.05
CA ALA A 117 12.93 1.36 -1.17
C ALA A 117 13.94 2.24 -1.92
N SER A 118 14.37 1.83 -3.12
CA SER A 118 15.31 2.61 -3.93
C SER A 118 14.67 3.89 -4.48
N ALA A 119 13.41 3.83 -4.93
CA ALA A 119 12.70 5.02 -5.43
C ALA A 119 12.33 6.00 -4.30
N GLU A 120 11.93 5.52 -3.11
CA GLU A 120 11.68 6.37 -1.93
C GLU A 120 12.95 7.08 -1.48
N ARG A 121 14.10 6.39 -1.49
CA ARG A 121 15.39 7.03 -1.24
C ARG A 121 15.63 8.17 -2.26
N TYR A 122 15.22 7.99 -3.51
CA TYR A 122 15.43 8.98 -4.57
C TYR A 122 14.57 10.22 -4.35
N THR A 123 13.28 10.03 -4.04
CA THR A 123 12.35 11.15 -3.82
C THR A 123 12.73 11.99 -2.61
N VAL A 124 13.34 11.38 -1.59
CA VAL A 124 13.87 12.11 -0.42
C VAL A 124 15.15 12.88 -0.75
N MET A 125 16.12 12.27 -1.44
CA MET A 125 17.40 12.91 -1.72
C MET A 125 17.34 13.92 -2.89
N HIS A 126 16.44 13.72 -3.85
CA HIS A 126 16.41 14.45 -5.12
C HIS A 126 15.00 14.92 -5.55
N PRO A 127 14.19 15.55 -4.67
CA PRO A 127 12.77 15.86 -4.93
C PRO A 127 12.53 16.87 -6.07
N GLY A 128 13.48 17.77 -6.33
CA GLY A 128 13.36 18.83 -7.34
C GLY A 128 13.94 18.47 -8.71
N THR A 129 14.32 17.22 -8.93
CA THR A 129 14.93 16.79 -10.20
C THR A 129 13.88 16.39 -11.23
N LYS A 130 14.26 16.45 -12.52
CA LYS A 130 13.41 16.00 -13.63
C LYS A 130 12.99 14.52 -13.54
N ASP A 131 13.77 13.70 -12.83
CA ASP A 131 13.52 12.27 -12.67
C ASP A 131 12.71 11.96 -11.38
N ALA A 132 12.41 12.96 -10.54
CA ALA A 132 11.55 12.80 -9.36
C ALA A 132 10.14 12.27 -9.69
N PRO A 133 9.41 12.77 -10.72
CA PRO A 133 8.12 12.18 -11.09
C PRO A 133 8.25 10.73 -11.56
N PHE A 134 9.38 10.34 -12.17
CA PHE A 134 9.64 8.94 -12.53
C PHE A 134 9.82 8.05 -11.31
N ALA A 135 10.53 8.52 -10.28
CA ALA A 135 10.65 7.79 -9.01
C ALA A 135 9.29 7.58 -8.33
N HIS A 136 8.46 8.63 -8.23
CA HIS A 136 7.08 8.49 -7.73
C HIS A 136 6.25 7.53 -8.58
N HIS A 137 6.41 7.56 -9.90
CA HIS A 137 5.74 6.63 -10.80
C HIS A 137 6.15 5.17 -10.56
N ILE A 138 7.42 4.90 -10.28
CA ILE A 138 7.91 3.56 -9.93
C ILE A 138 7.27 3.08 -8.62
N ILE A 139 7.26 3.92 -7.57
CA ILE A 139 6.64 3.56 -6.27
C ILE A 139 5.14 3.26 -6.47
N GLY A 140 4.43 4.17 -7.13
CA GLY A 140 3.01 4.02 -7.41
C GLY A 140 2.70 2.77 -8.24
N SER A 141 3.50 2.49 -9.27
CA SER A 141 3.32 1.31 -10.12
C SER A 141 3.64 0.02 -9.39
N ALA A 142 4.68 -0.03 -8.55
CA ALA A 142 4.98 -1.20 -7.74
C ALA A 142 3.85 -1.54 -6.77
N TYR A 143 3.27 -0.54 -6.08
CA TYR A 143 2.10 -0.77 -5.23
C TYR A 143 0.84 -1.10 -6.03
N PHE A 144 0.66 -0.50 -7.21
CA PHE A 144 -0.48 -0.76 -8.08
C PHE A 144 -0.47 -2.21 -8.59
N ASP A 145 0.70 -2.71 -8.98
CA ASP A 145 0.84 -4.07 -9.50
C ASP A 145 0.74 -5.13 -8.37
N ASP A 146 0.99 -4.75 -7.11
CA ASP A 146 0.73 -5.57 -5.91
C ASP A 146 -0.73 -5.47 -5.40
N MET A 147 -1.60 -4.69 -6.07
CA MET A 147 -3.01 -4.58 -5.67
C MET A 147 -3.71 -5.93 -5.71
N LYS A 148 -4.58 -6.12 -4.71
CA LYS A 148 -5.39 -7.32 -4.55
C LYS A 148 -6.86 -6.97 -4.75
N GLY A 149 -7.69 -7.98 -5.04
CA GLY A 149 -9.13 -7.77 -5.17
C GLY A 149 -9.75 -7.09 -3.94
N ALA A 150 -10.85 -6.37 -4.15
CA ALA A 150 -11.49 -5.49 -3.15
C ALA A 150 -11.83 -6.17 -1.80
N ASN A 151 -11.98 -7.50 -1.79
CA ASN A 151 -12.24 -8.30 -0.60
C ASN A 151 -11.01 -8.55 0.30
N ARG A 152 -9.82 -8.08 -0.10
CA ARG A 152 -8.55 -8.23 0.64
C ARG A 152 -8.08 -6.89 1.21
N ASP A 153 -6.99 -6.90 1.98
CA ASP A 153 -6.37 -5.68 2.48
C ASP A 153 -5.97 -4.74 1.33
N GLN A 154 -6.37 -3.48 1.44
CA GLN A 154 -6.15 -2.44 0.43
C GLN A 154 -5.02 -1.48 0.82
N GLY A 155 -4.07 -1.91 1.65
CA GLY A 155 -2.90 -1.12 2.00
C GLY A 155 -2.09 -0.70 0.78
N ALA A 156 -1.85 -1.62 -0.16
CA ALA A 156 -1.15 -1.34 -1.41
C ALA A 156 -1.92 -0.33 -2.28
N THR A 157 -3.23 -0.52 -2.44
CA THR A 157 -4.11 0.37 -3.23
C THR A 157 -4.09 1.81 -2.74
N ARG A 158 -4.17 2.03 -1.42
CA ARG A 158 -4.08 3.38 -0.82
C ARG A 158 -2.72 4.01 -1.10
N LYS A 159 -1.63 3.27 -0.88
CA LYS A 159 -0.28 3.78 -1.15
C LYS A 159 -0.06 4.10 -2.63
N ALA A 160 -0.58 3.26 -3.54
CA ALA A 160 -0.53 3.53 -4.97
C ALA A 160 -1.28 4.83 -5.32
N LEU A 161 -2.52 4.98 -4.81
CA LEU A 161 -3.33 6.18 -5.00
C LEU A 161 -2.62 7.45 -4.52
N ASP A 162 -2.01 7.40 -3.33
CA ASP A 162 -1.27 8.53 -2.76
C ASP A 162 -0.11 8.95 -3.66
N GLN A 163 0.66 8.00 -4.18
CA GLN A 163 1.78 8.29 -5.09
C GLN A 163 1.31 8.90 -6.41
N PHE A 164 0.24 8.38 -7.01
CA PHE A 164 -0.30 8.95 -8.24
C PHE A 164 -0.87 10.35 -8.02
N LYS A 165 -1.51 10.61 -6.86
CA LYS A 165 -1.96 11.95 -6.47
C LYS A 165 -0.78 12.91 -6.28
N ILE A 166 0.35 12.45 -5.73
CA ILE A 166 1.58 13.25 -5.66
C ILE A 166 2.06 13.66 -7.07
N ILE A 167 2.06 12.74 -8.04
CA ILE A 167 2.45 13.05 -9.43
C ILE A 167 1.54 14.13 -10.01
N LYS A 168 0.22 13.98 -9.89
CA LYS A 168 -0.75 14.95 -10.41
C LYS A 168 -0.62 16.34 -9.78
N THR A 169 -0.36 16.39 -8.47
CA THR A 169 -0.36 17.63 -7.71
C THR A 169 0.98 18.36 -7.78
N ARG A 170 2.10 17.63 -7.72
CA ARG A 170 3.45 18.23 -7.69
C ARG A 170 4.12 18.29 -9.06
N TYR A 171 3.75 17.41 -9.98
CA TYR A 171 4.39 17.28 -11.29
C TYR A 171 3.35 17.22 -12.43
N PRO A 172 2.42 18.20 -12.52
CA PRO A 172 1.29 18.15 -13.46
C PRO A 172 1.72 18.09 -14.93
N ASP A 173 2.85 18.70 -15.28
CA ASP A 173 3.37 18.75 -16.65
C ASP A 173 4.24 17.54 -17.03
N SER A 174 4.40 16.57 -16.13
CA SER A 174 5.20 15.37 -16.40
C SER A 174 4.43 14.37 -17.27
N THR A 175 5.14 13.60 -18.09
CA THR A 175 4.55 12.51 -18.91
C THR A 175 3.87 11.42 -18.07
N TYR A 176 4.18 11.35 -16.77
CA TYR A 176 3.58 10.41 -15.82
C TYR A 176 2.26 10.91 -15.24
N ALA A 177 1.98 12.21 -15.30
CA ALA A 177 0.74 12.78 -14.79
C ALA A 177 -0.47 12.34 -15.61
N GLU A 178 -0.35 12.25 -16.94
CA GLU A 178 -1.41 11.72 -17.80
C GLU A 178 -1.67 10.23 -17.52
N GLN A 179 -0.60 9.44 -17.36
CA GLN A 179 -0.70 8.01 -17.03
C GLN A 179 -1.31 7.76 -15.65
N ALA A 180 -1.16 8.71 -14.72
CA ALA A 180 -1.67 8.61 -13.36
C ALA A 180 -3.21 8.66 -13.31
N ASP A 181 -3.89 9.38 -14.21
CA ASP A 181 -5.35 9.57 -14.14
C ASP A 181 -6.11 8.25 -14.20
N ASN A 182 -5.75 7.38 -15.14
CA ASN A 182 -6.43 6.09 -15.25
C ASN A 182 -6.14 5.19 -14.04
N ARG A 183 -4.90 5.21 -13.53
CA ARG A 183 -4.53 4.42 -12.35
C ARG A 183 -5.22 4.93 -11.08
N ILE A 184 -5.37 6.24 -10.92
CA ILE A 184 -6.16 6.86 -9.83
C ILE A 184 -7.59 6.35 -9.86
N ARG A 185 -8.25 6.39 -11.03
CA ARG A 185 -9.63 5.90 -11.17
C ARG A 185 -9.76 4.43 -10.78
N ILE A 186 -8.83 3.59 -11.20
CA ILE A 186 -8.84 2.16 -10.85
C ILE A 186 -8.64 1.94 -9.34
N CYS A 187 -7.73 2.69 -8.71
CA CYS A 187 -7.54 2.63 -7.26
C CYS A 187 -8.79 3.07 -6.50
N GLU A 188 -9.40 4.20 -6.90
CA GLU A 188 -10.62 4.74 -6.27
C GLU A 188 -11.80 3.80 -6.45
N ASP A 189 -11.98 3.20 -7.64
CA ASP A 189 -13.00 2.19 -7.90
C ASP A 189 -12.81 0.95 -7.02
N THR A 190 -11.56 0.47 -6.88
CA THR A 190 -11.25 -0.68 -6.02
C THR A 190 -11.55 -0.41 -4.54
N LEU A 191 -11.22 0.79 -4.06
CA LEU A 191 -11.49 1.20 -2.68
C LEU A 191 -12.99 1.38 -2.43
N ALA A 192 -13.71 1.99 -3.39
CA ALA A 192 -15.15 2.11 -3.33
C ALA A 192 -15.84 0.73 -3.34
N ALA A 193 -15.37 -0.20 -4.16
CA ALA A 193 -15.88 -1.57 -4.22
C ALA A 193 -15.75 -2.28 -2.86
N GLN A 194 -14.63 -2.09 -2.15
CA GLN A 194 -14.42 -2.64 -0.81
C GLN A 194 -15.45 -2.07 0.18
N GLU A 195 -15.62 -0.75 0.22
CA GLU A 195 -16.58 -0.10 1.11
C GLU A 195 -18.01 -0.55 0.82
N MET A 196 -18.35 -0.72 -0.46
CA MET A 196 -19.66 -1.25 -0.87
C MET A 196 -19.86 -2.70 -0.42
N GLU A 197 -18.85 -3.57 -0.52
CA GLU A 197 -18.94 -4.95 -0.07
C GLU A 197 -19.19 -5.04 1.44
N VAL A 198 -18.42 -4.27 2.23
CA VAL A 198 -18.58 -4.20 3.68
C VAL A 198 -19.92 -3.57 4.07
N GLY A 199 -20.33 -2.51 3.37
CA GLY A 199 -21.62 -1.85 3.57
C GLY A 199 -22.81 -2.78 3.32
N ARG A 200 -22.79 -3.51 2.20
CA ARG A 200 -23.82 -4.54 1.88
C ARG A 200 -23.87 -5.64 2.93
N TYR A 201 -22.72 -6.07 3.45
CA TYR A 201 -22.65 -7.07 4.51
C TYR A 201 -23.34 -6.58 5.80
N TYR A 202 -23.09 -5.34 6.22
CA TYR A 202 -23.76 -4.75 7.39
C TYR A 202 -25.26 -4.56 7.16
N LEU A 203 -25.64 -4.07 5.98
CA LEU A 203 -27.05 -3.86 5.62
C LEU A 203 -27.85 -5.17 5.67
N LYS A 204 -27.30 -6.27 5.11
CA LYS A 204 -27.92 -7.60 5.16
C LYS A 204 -28.17 -8.08 6.59
N ARG A 205 -27.35 -7.65 7.55
CA ARG A 205 -27.48 -7.97 8.98
C ARG A 205 -28.32 -6.95 9.76
N LYS A 206 -28.96 -6.00 9.08
CA LYS A 206 -29.73 -4.90 9.69
C LYS A 206 -28.88 -4.00 10.61
N ASN A 207 -27.55 -4.01 10.45
CA ASN A 207 -26.68 -3.03 11.09
C ASN A 207 -26.64 -1.77 10.24
N TYR A 208 -27.70 -0.97 10.32
CA TYR A 208 -27.87 0.21 9.46
C TYR A 208 -26.82 1.28 9.74
N VAL A 209 -26.43 1.51 11.00
CA VAL A 209 -25.38 2.49 11.35
C VAL A 209 -24.04 2.09 10.75
N GLY A 210 -23.67 0.81 10.85
CA GLY A 210 -22.45 0.28 10.23
C GLY A 210 -22.48 0.40 8.70
N ALA A 211 -23.63 0.12 8.08
CA ALA A 211 -23.80 0.25 6.63
C ALA A 211 -23.72 1.72 6.17
N ILE A 212 -24.39 2.63 6.88
CA ILE A 212 -24.38 4.07 6.58
C ILE A 212 -22.96 4.61 6.59
N ASN A 213 -22.15 4.26 7.60
CA ASN A 213 -20.76 4.72 7.67
C ASN A 213 -19.94 4.29 6.44
N ARG A 214 -20.19 3.09 5.91
CA ARG A 214 -19.50 2.56 4.73
C ARG A 214 -19.95 3.24 3.44
N PHE A 215 -21.27 3.35 3.22
CA PHE A 215 -21.80 4.02 2.05
C PHE A 215 -21.49 5.53 2.06
N LYS A 216 -21.41 6.14 3.23
CA LYS A 216 -20.98 7.53 3.40
C LYS A 216 -19.57 7.76 2.86
N THR A 217 -18.63 6.87 3.14
CA THR A 217 -17.26 6.94 2.59
C THR A 217 -17.29 6.94 1.07
N VAL A 218 -18.07 6.05 0.43
CA VAL A 218 -18.21 6.03 -1.04
C VAL A 218 -18.75 7.35 -1.58
N VAL A 219 -19.77 7.90 -0.94
CA VAL A 219 -20.43 9.15 -1.36
C VAL A 219 -19.60 10.41 -1.06
N SER A 220 -18.63 10.32 -0.15
CA SER A 220 -17.82 11.48 0.27
C SER A 220 -16.42 11.50 -0.35
N ASP A 221 -15.83 10.32 -0.60
CA ASP A 221 -14.43 10.19 -0.99
C ASP A 221 -14.27 9.62 -2.42
N TYR A 222 -15.30 8.96 -2.97
CA TYR A 222 -15.25 8.22 -4.24
C TYR A 222 -16.42 8.56 -5.18
N GLN A 223 -16.82 9.84 -5.26
CA GLN A 223 -18.01 10.30 -6.01
C GLN A 223 -17.94 10.04 -7.52
N THR A 224 -16.74 9.92 -8.07
CA THR A 224 -16.49 9.70 -9.50
C THR A 224 -16.63 8.23 -9.91
N THR A 225 -16.84 7.33 -8.96
CA THR A 225 -16.94 5.87 -9.21
C THR A 225 -18.37 5.46 -9.55
N ASN A 226 -18.51 4.35 -10.28
CA ASN A 226 -19.83 3.78 -10.62
C ASN A 226 -20.59 3.24 -9.39
N HIS A 227 -19.93 3.14 -8.24
CA HIS A 227 -20.51 2.67 -6.98
C HIS A 227 -21.37 3.72 -6.28
N VAL A 228 -21.24 4.99 -6.66
CA VAL A 228 -21.89 6.09 -5.96
C VAL A 228 -23.43 6.04 -6.03
N GLU A 229 -23.98 5.60 -7.16
CA GLU A 229 -25.43 5.48 -7.36
C GLU A 229 -26.04 4.46 -6.39
N GLU A 230 -25.42 3.28 -6.30
CA GLU A 230 -25.83 2.24 -5.36
C GLU A 230 -25.65 2.74 -3.92
N ALA A 231 -24.52 3.37 -3.60
CA ALA A 231 -24.25 3.88 -2.26
C ALA A 231 -25.31 4.87 -1.78
N LEU A 232 -25.73 5.82 -2.61
CA LEU A 232 -26.80 6.77 -2.31
C LEU A 232 -28.14 6.06 -2.08
N ALA A 233 -28.50 5.10 -2.93
CA ALA A 233 -29.74 4.33 -2.74
C ALA A 233 -29.72 3.50 -1.45
N ARG A 234 -28.58 2.89 -1.11
CA ARG A 234 -28.43 2.15 0.14
C ARG A 234 -28.42 3.07 1.37
N LEU A 235 -27.95 4.31 1.25
CA LEU A 235 -28.13 5.32 2.28
C LEU A 235 -29.61 5.66 2.47
N THR A 236 -30.37 5.89 1.39
CA THR A 236 -31.82 6.08 1.48
C THR A 236 -32.49 4.90 2.19
N GLU A 237 -32.20 3.66 1.79
CA GLU A 237 -32.73 2.45 2.42
C GLU A 237 -32.39 2.38 3.92
N SER A 238 -31.13 2.63 4.28
CA SER A 238 -30.66 2.53 5.66
C SER A 238 -31.23 3.63 6.56
N TYR A 239 -31.34 4.86 6.06
CA TYR A 239 -31.94 5.97 6.81
C TYR A 239 -33.45 5.80 6.97
N MET A 240 -34.15 5.31 5.95
CA MET A 240 -35.57 4.95 6.06
C MET A 240 -35.78 3.90 7.14
N ALA A 241 -34.94 2.86 7.19
CA ALA A 241 -35.04 1.81 8.20
C ALA A 241 -34.79 2.32 9.63
N LEU A 242 -34.00 3.38 9.80
CA LEU A 242 -33.76 4.03 11.09
C LEU A 242 -34.79 5.11 11.45
N GLY A 243 -35.70 5.47 10.53
CA GLY A 243 -36.66 6.56 10.71
C GLY A 243 -36.05 7.96 10.55
N VAL A 244 -34.83 8.06 10.03
CA VAL A 244 -34.11 9.31 9.78
C VAL A 244 -34.53 9.84 8.40
N LYS A 245 -35.79 10.27 8.32
CA LYS A 245 -36.49 10.54 7.05
C LYS A 245 -35.86 11.68 6.24
N GLU A 246 -35.37 12.73 6.90
CA GLU A 246 -34.82 13.91 6.22
C GLU A 246 -33.55 13.57 5.43
N GLU A 247 -32.65 12.78 6.00
CA GLU A 247 -31.44 12.30 5.34
C GLU A 247 -31.77 11.30 4.22
N ALA A 248 -32.79 10.46 4.41
CA ALA A 248 -33.26 9.56 3.35
C ALA A 248 -33.79 10.33 2.13
N GLN A 249 -34.61 11.36 2.37
CA GLN A 249 -35.13 12.25 1.33
C GLN A 249 -34.00 13.00 0.63
N THR A 250 -32.98 13.43 1.38
CA THR A 250 -31.82 14.14 0.82
C THR A 250 -30.97 13.21 -0.05
N ALA A 251 -30.66 12.00 0.42
CA ALA A 251 -29.92 11.00 -0.34
C ALA A 251 -30.60 10.69 -1.68
N ALA A 252 -31.92 10.49 -1.66
CA ALA A 252 -32.69 10.23 -2.88
C ALA A 252 -32.78 11.45 -3.80
N ALA A 253 -32.84 12.66 -3.25
CA ALA A 253 -32.85 13.90 -4.04
C ALA A 253 -31.53 14.09 -4.78
N VAL A 254 -30.39 13.90 -4.08
CA VAL A 254 -29.05 13.96 -4.69
C VAL A 254 -28.89 12.87 -5.75
N LEU A 255 -29.37 11.65 -5.48
CA LEU A 255 -29.36 10.56 -6.44
C LEU A 255 -30.20 10.89 -7.69
N GLY A 256 -31.40 11.43 -7.52
CA GLY A 256 -32.29 11.79 -8.63
C GLY A 256 -31.79 12.97 -9.45
N TYR A 257 -31.14 13.94 -8.82
CA TYR A 257 -30.57 15.10 -9.51
C TYR A 257 -29.39 14.69 -10.42
N ASN A 258 -28.47 13.86 -9.91
CA ASN A 258 -27.27 13.48 -10.64
C ASN A 258 -27.51 12.27 -11.58
N PHE A 259 -28.40 11.34 -11.20
CA PHE A 259 -28.61 10.08 -11.90
C PHE A 259 -30.11 9.78 -12.12
N PRO A 260 -30.87 10.67 -12.79
CA PRO A 260 -32.33 10.55 -12.90
C PRO A 260 -32.81 9.29 -13.62
N GLN A 261 -31.99 8.69 -14.49
CA GLN A 261 -32.33 7.48 -15.24
C GLN A 261 -31.88 6.18 -14.54
N SER A 262 -31.16 6.29 -13.42
CA SER A 262 -30.64 5.13 -12.70
C SER A 262 -31.77 4.25 -12.17
N LYS A 263 -31.57 2.93 -12.23
CA LYS A 263 -32.44 1.98 -11.54
C LYS A 263 -32.47 2.25 -10.03
N TRP A 264 -31.33 2.63 -9.47
CA TRP A 264 -31.18 2.94 -8.04
C TRP A 264 -32.06 4.10 -7.60
N TYR A 265 -32.21 5.13 -8.46
CA TYR A 265 -33.11 6.24 -8.18
C TYR A 265 -34.57 5.80 -8.17
N LYS A 266 -35.00 5.03 -9.17
CA LYS A 266 -36.38 4.53 -9.28
C LYS A 266 -36.77 3.71 -8.04
N ASP A 267 -35.88 2.82 -7.60
CA ASP A 267 -36.09 1.99 -6.41
C ASP A 267 -36.16 2.84 -5.13
N SER A 268 -35.26 3.82 -4.99
CA SER A 268 -35.22 4.75 -3.83
C SER A 268 -36.45 5.66 -3.77
N TYR A 269 -36.93 6.13 -4.93
CA TYR A 269 -38.13 6.94 -5.05
C TYR A 269 -39.37 6.15 -4.61
N ALA A 270 -39.53 4.92 -5.11
CA ALA A 270 -40.63 4.05 -4.71
C ALA A 270 -40.62 3.73 -3.21
N LEU A 271 -39.41 3.53 -2.62
CA LEU A 271 -39.27 3.33 -1.19
C LEU A 271 -39.76 4.54 -0.38
N LEU A 272 -39.40 5.77 -0.76
CA LEU A 272 -39.88 6.97 -0.08
C LEU A 272 -41.40 7.11 -0.18
N GLN A 273 -41.97 6.87 -1.37
CA GLN A 273 -43.41 6.96 -1.59
C GLN A 273 -44.21 5.97 -0.74
N SER A 274 -43.65 4.81 -0.41
CA SER A 274 -44.32 3.82 0.45
C SER A 274 -44.65 4.34 1.85
N ASP A 275 -43.97 5.41 2.29
CA ASP A 275 -44.18 6.09 3.58
C ASP A 275 -44.70 7.53 3.38
N GLY A 276 -45.28 7.83 2.21
CA GLY A 276 -45.84 9.15 1.88
C GLY A 276 -44.80 10.26 1.68
N LEU A 277 -43.53 9.91 1.50
CA LEU A 277 -42.43 10.86 1.32
C LEU A 277 -42.08 11.02 -0.17
N ALA A 278 -41.43 12.14 -0.48
CA ALA A 278 -40.83 12.41 -1.78
C ALA A 278 -39.38 12.87 -1.59
N PRO A 279 -38.50 12.73 -2.61
CA PRO A 279 -37.16 13.29 -2.54
C PRO A 279 -37.22 14.80 -2.25
N ARG A 280 -36.46 15.22 -1.23
CA ARG A 280 -36.37 16.61 -0.81
C ARG A 280 -34.97 16.82 -0.24
N GLU A 281 -34.20 17.70 -0.88
CA GLU A 281 -32.85 18.00 -0.43
C GLU A 281 -32.87 18.96 0.77
N ASP A 282 -32.22 18.59 1.87
CA ASP A 282 -31.80 19.53 2.90
C ASP A 282 -30.36 20.00 2.67
N SER A 283 -30.19 21.29 2.37
CA SER A 283 -28.90 21.95 2.22
C SER A 283 -27.96 21.83 3.43
N GLY A 284 -28.50 21.62 4.63
CA GLY A 284 -27.76 21.43 5.88
C GLY A 284 -27.16 20.03 6.03
N SER A 285 -27.66 19.05 5.28
CA SER A 285 -27.23 17.67 5.30
C SER A 285 -25.76 17.51 4.93
N TRP A 286 -25.10 16.53 5.55
CA TRP A 286 -23.73 16.16 5.18
C TRP A 286 -23.66 15.67 3.73
N ILE A 287 -24.73 15.06 3.20
CA ILE A 287 -24.78 14.55 1.82
C ILE A 287 -24.69 15.72 0.84
N SER A 288 -25.56 16.73 0.99
CA SER A 288 -25.52 17.94 0.17
C SER A 288 -24.19 18.66 0.26
N LYS A 289 -23.59 18.72 1.45
CA LYS A 289 -22.27 19.33 1.65
C LYS A 289 -21.17 18.57 0.90
N ALA A 290 -21.18 17.25 0.92
CA ALA A 290 -20.19 16.42 0.21
C ALA A 290 -20.25 16.62 -1.32
N TRP A 291 -21.44 16.86 -1.88
CA TRP A 291 -21.63 17.02 -3.33
C TRP A 291 -21.43 18.46 -3.82
N LYS A 292 -21.72 19.46 -2.99
CA LYS A 292 -21.43 20.87 -3.31
C LYS A 292 -19.92 21.18 -3.37
N ALA A 293 -19.10 20.37 -2.72
CA ALA A 293 -17.65 20.55 -2.67
C ALA A 293 -16.92 20.12 -3.96
N LEU A 294 -17.61 19.49 -4.91
CA LEU A 294 -17.01 19.09 -6.18
C LEU A 294 -17.05 20.25 -7.19
N PRO A 295 -15.94 20.56 -7.89
CA PRO A 295 -16.02 21.40 -9.07
C PRO A 295 -16.90 20.68 -10.10
N VAL A 296 -17.93 21.36 -10.59
CA VAL A 296 -18.83 20.86 -11.64
C VAL A 296 -17.96 20.43 -12.84
N VAL A 297 -17.77 19.13 -13.02
CA VAL A 297 -17.19 18.61 -14.26
C VAL A 297 -18.27 18.81 -15.32
N GLY A 298 -18.00 19.76 -16.21
CA GLY A 298 -18.92 20.39 -17.14
C GLY A 298 -20.05 19.52 -17.67
N SER A 299 -21.26 20.06 -17.54
CA SER A 299 -22.21 20.09 -18.65
C SER A 299 -21.50 20.69 -19.88
N SER A 300 -20.86 19.85 -20.69
CA SER A 300 -20.57 20.21 -22.07
C SER A 300 -21.90 20.19 -22.83
N GLY A 301 -22.52 21.37 -22.93
CA GLY A 301 -23.49 21.66 -23.98
C GLY A 301 -22.80 21.82 -25.32
#